data_AF-A0A7K2TCW9-F1
#
_entry.id   AF-A0A7K2TCW9-F1
#
_cell.length_a   1.000
_cell.length_b   1.000
_cell.length_c   1.000
_cell.angle_alpha   90.00
_cell.angle_beta   90.00
_cell.angle_gamma   90.00
#
_symmetry.space_group_name_H-M   'P 1'
#
loop_
_entity.id
_entity.type
_entity.pdbx_description
1 polymer ?
#
loop_
_entity_poly.entity_id
_entity_poly.type
_entity_poly.pdbx_seq_one_letter_code
_entity_poly.pdbx_strand_id
1 'polypeptide(L)'
;MPVEADPNAETFAQVLAELMVHYNASQSDVARAIEASPSTVSTWINGRKVPRDEAIRRLAQAFPQYSLTRLTAAAGRRAPAPLGPDAKARLLSVFDRLTQEQQEMLEIQAKALADSNKQLP
;
A
#
# COMPACT_ATOMS: atom_id res chain seq x y z
N MET A 1 15.62 -6.85 16.16
CA MET A 1 14.39 -7.64 16.40
C MET A 1 13.75 -7.89 15.04
N PRO A 2 13.70 -9.12 14.53
CA PRO A 2 12.89 -9.42 13.36
C PRO A 2 11.41 -9.34 13.80
N VAL A 3 10.64 -8.50 13.13
CA VAL A 3 9.17 -8.52 13.25
C VAL A 3 8.70 -9.85 12.67
N GLU A 4 8.35 -10.79 13.55
CA GLU A 4 7.68 -12.03 13.17
C GLU A 4 6.37 -11.66 12.47
N ALA A 5 6.12 -12.29 11.31
CA ALA A 5 4.87 -12.10 10.59
C ALA A 5 3.74 -12.65 11.46
N ASP A 6 2.83 -11.78 11.89
CA ASP A 6 1.65 -12.17 12.66
C ASP A 6 0.84 -13.20 11.84
N PRO A 7 0.68 -14.44 12.31
CA PRO A 7 -0.07 -15.49 11.59
C PRO A 7 -1.56 -15.15 11.45
N ASN A 8 -2.06 -14.12 12.15
CA ASN A 8 -3.41 -13.59 12.00
C ASN A 8 -3.49 -12.36 11.08
N ALA A 9 -2.40 -11.94 10.44
CA ALA A 9 -2.42 -10.83 9.50
C ALA A 9 -3.30 -11.17 8.28
N GLU A 10 -4.31 -10.35 8.04
CA GLU A 10 -5.21 -10.49 6.90
C GLU A 10 -4.42 -10.43 5.59
N THR A 11 -4.59 -11.45 4.74
CA THR A 11 -3.93 -11.53 3.43
C THR A 11 -4.67 -10.69 2.39
N PHE A 12 -3.96 -10.26 1.34
CA PHE A 12 -4.57 -9.52 0.24
C PHE A 12 -5.74 -10.28 -0.41
N ALA A 13 -5.63 -11.61 -0.52
CA ALA A 13 -6.70 -12.46 -1.05
C ALA A 13 -7.97 -12.38 -0.21
N GLN A 14 -7.83 -12.37 1.13
CA GLN A 14 -8.96 -12.23 2.06
C GLN A 14 -9.61 -10.85 1.94
N VAL A 15 -8.82 -9.76 1.94
CA VAL A 15 -9.36 -8.40 1.75
C VAL A 15 -10.08 -8.27 0.42
N LEU A 16 -9.50 -8.82 -0.65
CA LEU A 16 -10.10 -8.73 -1.99
C LEU A 16 -11.39 -9.55 -2.09
N ALA A 17 -11.45 -10.73 -1.45
CA ALA A 17 -12.67 -11.53 -1.38
C ALA A 17 -13.77 -10.80 -0.59
N GLU A 18 -13.42 -10.18 0.54
CA GLU A 18 -14.34 -9.36 1.34
C GLU A 18 -14.89 -8.18 0.51
N LEU A 19 -14.00 -7.46 -0.19
CA LEU A 19 -14.36 -6.36 -1.09
C LEU A 19 -15.37 -6.80 -2.14
N MET A 20 -15.14 -7.95 -2.78
CA MET A 20 -16.05 -8.50 -3.79
C MET A 20 -17.43 -8.81 -3.21
N VAL A 21 -17.49 -9.40 -2.01
CA VAL A 21 -18.76 -9.67 -1.32
C VAL A 21 -19.47 -8.36 -0.96
N HIS A 22 -18.75 -7.41 -0.37
CA HIS A 22 -19.29 -6.13 0.10
C HIS A 22 -19.87 -5.28 -1.03
N TYR A 23 -19.18 -5.23 -2.16
CA TYR A 23 -19.64 -4.49 -3.34
C TYR A 23 -20.52 -5.34 -4.28
N ASN A 24 -20.79 -6.61 -3.95
CA ASN A 24 -21.45 -7.58 -4.83
C ASN A 24 -20.82 -7.62 -6.25
N ALA A 25 -19.49 -7.54 -6.31
CA ALA A 25 -18.71 -7.43 -7.53
C ALA A 25 -18.09 -8.78 -7.92
N SER A 26 -18.15 -9.14 -9.20
CA SER A 26 -17.42 -10.30 -9.73
C SER A 26 -15.94 -9.98 -9.98
N GLN A 27 -15.11 -11.01 -10.19
CA GLN A 27 -13.69 -10.81 -10.57
C GLN A 27 -13.57 -9.98 -11.85
N SER A 28 -14.50 -10.15 -12.79
CA SER A 28 -14.56 -9.40 -14.04
C SER A 28 -14.95 -7.94 -13.82
N ASP A 29 -15.79 -7.64 -12.83
CA ASP A 29 -16.16 -6.27 -12.49
C ASP A 29 -15.01 -5.53 -11.82
N VAL A 30 -14.32 -6.21 -10.89
CA VAL A 30 -13.09 -5.68 -10.28
C VAL A 30 -12.03 -5.43 -11.35
N ALA A 31 -11.79 -6.39 -12.25
CA ALA A 31 -10.84 -6.26 -13.34
C ALA A 31 -11.16 -5.04 -14.24
N ARG A 32 -12.43 -4.87 -14.61
CA ARG A 32 -12.90 -3.73 -15.40
C ARG A 32 -12.72 -2.40 -14.67
N ALA A 33 -13.03 -2.35 -13.37
CA ALA A 33 -12.97 -1.15 -12.56
C ALA A 33 -11.54 -0.61 -12.39
N ILE A 34 -10.52 -1.47 -12.44
CA ILE A 34 -9.11 -1.09 -12.27
C ILE A 34 -8.27 -1.21 -13.55
N GLU A 35 -8.92 -1.52 -14.69
CA GLU A 35 -8.28 -1.78 -15.98
C GLU A 35 -7.21 -2.90 -15.93
N ALA A 36 -7.50 -3.97 -15.18
CA ALA A 36 -6.68 -5.17 -15.14
C ALA A 36 -7.30 -6.31 -15.96
N SER A 37 -6.52 -7.38 -16.22
CA SER A 37 -7.10 -8.59 -16.80
C SER A 37 -7.83 -9.42 -15.74
N PRO A 38 -8.93 -10.11 -16.08
CA PRO A 38 -9.60 -11.04 -15.15
C PRO A 38 -8.67 -12.13 -14.60
N SER A 39 -7.71 -12.59 -15.43
CA SER A 39 -6.68 -13.55 -15.03
C SER A 39 -5.75 -13.00 -13.92
N THR A 40 -5.43 -11.71 -13.99
CA THR A 40 -4.64 -11.02 -12.97
C THR A 40 -5.39 -11.01 -11.62
N VAL A 41 -6.67 -10.65 -11.63
CA VAL A 41 -7.52 -10.64 -10.42
C VAL A 41 -7.69 -12.04 -9.85
N SER A 42 -7.91 -13.04 -10.70
CA SER A 42 -7.98 -14.45 -10.29
C SER A 42 -6.67 -14.92 -9.62
N THR A 43 -5.52 -14.49 -10.14
CA THR A 43 -4.21 -14.82 -9.55
C THR A 43 -4.08 -14.26 -8.12
N TRP A 44 -4.63 -13.06 -7.85
CA TRP A 44 -4.61 -12.44 -6.53
C TRP A 44 -5.59 -13.10 -5.55
N ILE A 45 -6.81 -13.41 -6.00
CA ILE A 45 -7.81 -14.13 -5.19
C ILE A 45 -7.30 -15.51 -4.76
N ASN A 46 -6.57 -16.19 -5.64
CA ASN A 46 -5.98 -17.49 -5.33
C ASN A 46 -4.66 -17.39 -4.54
N GLY A 47 -4.23 -16.19 -4.13
CA GLY A 47 -3.00 -15.97 -3.36
C GLY A 47 -1.70 -16.31 -4.10
N ARG A 48 -1.74 -16.54 -5.43
CA ARG A 48 -0.58 -16.94 -6.22
C ARG A 48 0.39 -15.77 -6.47
N LYS A 49 -0.13 -14.54 -6.49
CA LYS A 49 0.64 -13.29 -6.58
C LYS A 49 -0.05 -12.20 -5.78
N VAL A 50 0.71 -11.17 -5.44
CA VAL A 50 0.20 -9.95 -4.82
C VAL A 50 0.17 -8.83 -5.88
N PRO A 51 -0.85 -7.95 -5.91
CA PRO A 51 -0.89 -6.81 -6.84
C PRO A 51 0.28 -5.85 -6.62
N ARG A 52 0.67 -5.12 -7.67
CA ARG A 52 1.60 -3.98 -7.58
C ARG A 52 0.92 -2.76 -6.98
N ASP A 53 1.70 -1.83 -6.44
CA ASP A 53 1.20 -0.61 -5.79
C ASP A 53 0.23 0.19 -6.65
N GLU A 54 0.49 0.26 -7.96
CA GLU A 54 -0.41 0.92 -8.90
C GLU A 54 -1.80 0.26 -8.94
N ALA A 55 -1.86 -1.07 -8.99
CA ALA A 55 -3.13 -1.79 -8.93
C ALA A 55 -3.83 -1.62 -7.57
N ILE A 56 -3.07 -1.55 -6.47
CA ILE A 56 -3.62 -1.29 -5.14
C ILE A 56 -4.23 0.12 -5.07
N ARG A 57 -3.58 1.14 -5.65
CA ARG A 57 -4.12 2.50 -5.71
C ARG A 57 -5.42 2.55 -6.51
N ARG A 58 -5.46 1.87 -7.66
CA ARG A 58 -6.69 1.79 -8.49
C ARG A 58 -7.82 1.09 -7.75
N LEU A 59 -7.53 0.03 -7.00
CA LEU A 59 -8.52 -0.63 -6.13
C LEU A 59 -9.05 0.34 -5.07
N ALA A 60 -8.18 1.07 -4.36
CA ALA A 60 -8.61 2.02 -3.35
C ALA A 60 -9.45 3.19 -3.92
N GLN A 61 -9.17 3.59 -5.16
CA GLN A 61 -9.95 4.62 -5.86
C GLN A 61 -11.32 4.09 -6.32
N ALA A 62 -11.36 2.88 -6.90
CA ALA A 62 -12.59 2.26 -7.37
C ALA A 62 -13.50 1.76 -6.24
N PHE A 63 -12.92 1.40 -5.09
CA PHE A 63 -13.61 0.83 -3.92
C PHE A 63 -13.27 1.60 -2.64
N PRO A 64 -13.83 2.81 -2.43
CA PRO A 64 -13.38 3.74 -1.38
C PRO A 64 -13.52 3.24 0.07
N GLN A 65 -14.35 2.23 0.34
CA GLN A 65 -14.46 1.64 1.68
C GLN A 65 -13.23 0.79 2.06
N TYR A 66 -12.41 0.41 1.07
CA TYR A 66 -11.16 -0.30 1.28
C TYR A 66 -9.98 0.65 1.08
N SER A 67 -9.45 1.15 2.19
CA SER A 67 -8.38 2.14 2.16
C SER A 67 -7.09 1.58 1.52
N LEU A 68 -6.34 2.46 0.87
CA LEU A 68 -5.00 2.16 0.35
C LEU A 68 -4.12 1.54 1.43
N THR A 69 -4.18 2.05 2.67
CA THR A 69 -3.42 1.53 3.80
C THR A 69 -3.77 0.07 4.12
N ARG A 70 -5.06 -0.29 4.21
CA ARG A 70 -5.49 -1.67 4.48
C ARG A 70 -5.06 -2.61 3.36
N LEU A 71 -5.31 -2.22 2.11
CA LEU A 71 -4.95 -3.04 0.95
C LEU A 71 -3.43 -3.24 0.82
N THR A 72 -2.61 -2.22 1.09
CA THR A 72 -1.14 -2.37 1.05
C THR A 72 -0.61 -3.19 2.24
N ALA A 73 -1.16 -3.01 3.44
CA ALA A 73 -0.79 -3.84 4.59
C ALA A 73 -1.09 -5.32 4.33
N ALA A 74 -2.27 -5.63 3.77
CA ALA A 74 -2.66 -6.99 3.41
C ALA A 74 -1.83 -7.58 2.25
N ALA A 75 -1.27 -6.72 1.40
CA ALA A 75 -0.28 -7.11 0.39
C ALA A 75 1.10 -7.48 0.98
N GLY A 76 1.27 -7.45 2.31
CA GLY A 76 2.56 -7.73 2.96
C GLY A 76 3.63 -6.69 2.65
N ARG A 77 3.27 -5.58 2.01
CA ARG A 77 4.16 -4.48 1.71
C ARG A 77 4.07 -3.44 2.82
N ARG A 78 5.22 -2.89 3.20
CA ARG A 78 5.28 -1.72 4.06
C ARG A 78 4.89 -0.50 3.23
N ALA A 79 3.59 -0.23 3.08
CA ALA A 79 3.16 1.12 2.71
C ALA A 79 3.74 2.07 3.76
N PRO A 80 4.37 3.18 3.38
CA PRO A 80 4.54 4.27 4.32
C PRO A 80 3.14 4.68 4.78
N ALA A 81 2.81 4.41 6.04
CA ALA A 81 1.56 4.87 6.61
C ALA A 81 1.50 6.39 6.46
N PRO A 82 0.36 6.97 6.03
CA PRO A 82 0.21 8.42 6.06
C PRO A 82 0.49 8.90 7.48
N LEU A 83 1.44 9.82 7.62
CA LEU A 83 1.69 10.47 8.89
C LEU A 83 0.40 11.19 9.29
N GLY A 84 -0.14 10.87 10.47
CA GLY A 84 -1.21 11.68 11.06
C GLY A 84 -0.77 13.15 11.13
N PRO A 85 -1.72 14.11 11.10
CA PRO A 85 -1.40 15.54 11.04
C PRO A 85 -0.41 15.97 12.14
N ASP A 86 -0.57 15.43 13.35
CA ASP A 86 0.32 15.72 14.48
C ASP A 86 1.75 15.17 14.29
N ALA A 87 1.87 14.00 13.65
CA ALA A 87 3.17 13.40 13.37
C ALA A 87 3.92 14.16 12.26
N LYS A 88 3.19 14.60 11.23
CA LYS A 88 3.76 15.43 10.16
C LYS A 88 4.26 16.77 10.70
N ALA A 89 3.48 17.43 11.54
CA ALA A 89 3.87 18.70 12.15
C ALA A 89 5.13 18.58 13.01
N ARG A 90 5.25 17.51 13.83
CA ARG A 90 6.46 17.25 14.63
C ARG A 90 7.70 17.03 13.77
N LEU A 91 7.58 16.28 12.68
CA LEU A 91 8.70 16.03 11.77
C LEU A 91 9.18 17.30 11.06
N LEU A 92 8.24 18.14 10.59
CA LEU A 92 8.58 19.42 9.98
C LEU A 92 9.29 20.35 10.97
N SER A 93 8.80 20.42 12.22
CA SER A 93 9.46 21.21 13.27
C SER A 93 10.90 20.76 13.56
N VAL A 94 11.20 19.46 13.45
CA VAL A 94 12.57 18.96 13.59
C VAL A 94 13.40 19.35 12.36
N PHE A 95 12.84 19.21 11.17
CA PHE A 95 13.51 19.53 9.91
C PHE A 95 13.88 21.02 9.81
N ASP A 96 12.99 21.90 10.26
CA ASP A 96 13.19 23.36 10.29
C ASP A 96 14.35 23.80 11.20
N ARG A 97 14.78 22.95 12.14
CA ARG A 97 15.89 23.23 13.07
C ARG A 97 17.26 22.76 12.57
N LEU A 98 17.31 22.10 11.42
CA LEU A 98 18.54 21.58 10.82
C LEU A 98 19.22 22.65 9.95
N THR A 99 20.53 22.49 9.73
CA THR A 99 21.22 23.30 8.72
C THR A 99 20.81 22.86 7.30
N GLN A 100 21.04 23.72 6.31
CA GLN A 100 20.73 23.41 4.91
C GLN A 100 21.43 22.12 4.44
N GLU A 101 22.72 21.95 4.76
CA GLU A 101 23.48 20.74 4.40
C GLU A 101 22.88 19.46 5.02
N GLN A 102 22.39 19.55 6.27
CA GLN A 102 21.74 18.43 6.96
C GLN A 102 20.36 18.11 6.38
N GLN A 103 19.60 19.14 5.98
CA GLN A 103 18.33 18.98 5.30
C GLN A 103 18.52 18.28 3.95
N GLU A 104 19.47 18.74 3.14
CA GLU A 104 19.81 18.15 1.84
C GLU A 104 20.24 16.67 1.99
N MET A 105 21.09 16.37 2.98
CA MET A 105 21.52 15.00 3.23
C MET A 105 20.35 14.09 3.64
N LEU A 106 19.45 14.56 4.51
CA LEU A 106 18.27 13.79 4.90
C LEU A 106 17.28 13.60 3.75
N GLU A 107 17.12 14.61 2.89
CA GLU A 107 16.27 14.51 1.71
C GLU A 107 16.78 13.42 0.75
N ILE A 108 18.09 13.38 0.50
CA ILE A 108 18.72 12.34 -0.32
C ILE A 108 18.45 10.94 0.26
N GLN A 109 18.63 10.77 1.58
CA GLN A 109 18.36 9.50 2.27
C GLN A 109 16.88 9.12 2.19
N ALA A 110 15.97 10.05 2.45
CA ALA A 110 14.53 9.82 2.41
C ALA A 110 14.07 9.44 1.00
N LYS A 111 14.61 10.10 -0.04
CA LYS A 111 14.34 9.79 -1.44
C LYS A 111 14.84 8.39 -1.81
N ALA A 112 16.06 8.03 -1.42
CA ALA A 112 16.60 6.70 -1.66
C ALA A 112 15.73 5.59 -1.02
N LEU A 113 15.28 5.80 0.21
CA LEU A 113 14.36 4.88 0.90
C LEU A 113 13.00 4.80 0.18
N ALA A 114 12.45 5.93 -0.26
CA ALA A 114 11.18 5.96 -0.98
C ALA A 114 11.26 5.27 -2.35
N ASP A 115 12.39 5.40 -3.05
CA ASP A 115 12.61 4.73 -4.34
C ASP A 115 12.84 3.22 -4.16
N SER A 116 13.52 2.80 -3.09
CA SER A 116 13.68 1.38 -2.74
C SER A 116 12.31 0.69 -2.53
N ASN A 117 11.34 1.39 -1.93
CA ASN A 117 9.98 0.85 -1.78
C ASN A 117 9.30 0.53 -3.12
N LYS A 118 9.61 1.28 -4.19
CA LYS A 118 9.06 1.05 -5.54
C LYS A 118 9.72 -0.13 -6.27
N GLN A 119 10.89 -0.54 -5.82
CA GLN A 119 11.70 -1.61 -6.44
C GLN A 119 11.49 -2.98 -5.77
N LEU A 120 10.81 -3.04 -4.62
CA LEU A 120 10.45 -4.29 -3.97
C LEU A 120 9.45 -5.09 -4.85
N PRO A 121 9.70 -6.39 -5.10
CA PRO A 121 8.86 -7.23 -5.99
C PRO A 121 7.41 -7.41 -5.52
#